data_AF-A0A8J6USF9-F1
#
_entry.id   AF-A0A8J6USF9-F1
#
_cell.length_a   1.000
_cell.length_b   1.000
_cell.length_c   1.000
_cell.angle_alpha   90.00
_cell.angle_beta   90.00
_cell.angle_gamma   90.00
#
_symmetry.space_group_name_H-M   'P 1'
#
loop_
_entity.id
_entity.type
_entity.pdbx_description
1 polymer ?
#
loop_
_entity_poly.entity_id
_entity_poly.type
_entity_poly.pdbx_seq_one_letter_code
_entity_poly.pdbx_strand_id
1 'polypeptide(L)'
;MLPQPNSNPPTPTIESYGQGESGIPMEEMQPIMEWLFASLFNAGYYGTAHIVWYNDAAPDPKLEKAVKDGVKRDEPTLLYRCGSQVQPPPNGYYWRLMAEHPSNRIYQLEVKEED
;
A
#
# COMPACT_ATOMS: atom_id res chain seq x y z
N MET A 1 -17.47 21.18 34.15
CA MET A 1 -16.83 20.05 33.46
C MET A 1 -16.90 20.33 31.97
N LEU A 2 -15.77 20.62 31.33
CA LEU A 2 -15.70 20.67 29.86
C LEU A 2 -15.65 19.21 29.37
N PRO A 3 -16.39 18.84 28.31
CA PRO A 3 -16.20 17.54 27.69
C PRO A 3 -14.77 17.48 27.14
N GLN A 4 -14.02 16.45 27.53
CA GLN A 4 -12.70 16.21 26.94
C GLN A 4 -12.89 15.82 25.48
N PRO A 5 -12.12 16.37 24.53
CA PRO A 5 -12.13 15.83 23.19
C PRO A 5 -11.58 14.40 23.26
N ASN A 6 -12.38 13.43 22.82
CA ASN A 6 -11.92 12.07 22.55
C ASN A 6 -10.98 12.13 21.34
N SER A 7 -9.79 12.68 21.54
CA SER A 7 -8.74 12.74 20.53
C SER A 7 -7.98 11.43 20.57
N ASN A 8 -8.58 10.36 20.04
CA ASN A 8 -7.71 9.33 19.47
C ASN A 8 -6.79 10.05 18.49
N PRO A 9 -5.46 9.85 18.55
CA PRO A 9 -4.58 10.38 17.51
C PRO A 9 -5.11 9.87 16.17
N PRO A 10 -5.09 10.71 15.11
CA PRO A 10 -5.53 10.24 13.80
C PRO A 10 -4.67 9.02 13.46
N THR A 11 -5.30 7.90 13.15
CA THR A 11 -4.61 6.66 12.80
C THR A 11 -4.63 6.52 11.28
N PRO A 12 -3.53 6.07 10.65
CA PRO A 12 -3.53 5.81 9.22
C PRO A 12 -4.63 4.81 8.87
N THR A 13 -5.31 5.04 7.75
CA THR A 13 -6.27 4.09 7.19
C THR A 13 -5.63 3.42 5.98
N ILE A 14 -5.82 2.10 5.82
CA ILE A 14 -5.28 1.36 4.67
C ILE A 14 -6.44 0.75 3.89
N GLU A 15 -6.64 1.22 2.66
CA GLU A 15 -7.53 0.58 1.70
C GLU A 15 -6.79 -0.54 0.96
N SER A 16 -7.42 -1.71 0.87
CA SER A 16 -6.80 -2.93 0.36
C SER A 16 -7.55 -3.45 -0.88
N TYR A 17 -6.80 -3.82 -1.93
CA TYR A 17 -7.35 -4.23 -3.21
C TYR A 17 -6.68 -5.50 -3.76
N GLY A 18 -7.46 -6.39 -4.39
CA GLY A 18 -6.94 -7.61 -5.01
C GLY A 18 -6.73 -8.78 -4.04
N GLN A 19 -7.29 -8.71 -2.82
CA GLN A 19 -7.12 -9.78 -1.83
C GLN A 19 -7.67 -11.12 -2.31
N GLY A 20 -8.80 -11.15 -3.01
CA GLY A 20 -9.42 -12.39 -3.49
C GLY A 20 -8.60 -13.11 -4.57
N GLU A 21 -7.89 -12.35 -5.38
CA GLU A 21 -7.12 -12.78 -6.54
C GLU A 21 -5.62 -12.96 -6.22
N SER A 22 -5.20 -12.52 -5.03
CA SER A 22 -3.81 -12.59 -4.55
C SER A 22 -3.28 -14.02 -4.43
N GLY A 23 -4.15 -14.99 -4.15
CA GLY A 23 -3.75 -16.36 -3.79
C GLY A 23 -3.07 -16.47 -2.43
N ILE A 24 -3.03 -15.39 -1.63
CA ILE A 24 -2.45 -15.35 -0.29
C ILE A 24 -3.55 -15.57 0.74
N PRO A 25 -3.37 -16.47 1.73
CA PRO A 25 -4.35 -16.64 2.79
C PRO A 25 -4.40 -15.42 3.71
N MET A 26 -5.58 -15.14 4.28
CA MET A 26 -5.79 -13.97 5.15
C MET A 26 -4.84 -13.96 6.37
N GLU A 27 -4.47 -15.13 6.89
CA GLU A 27 -3.51 -15.30 7.99
C GLU A 27 -2.11 -14.78 7.64
N GLU A 28 -1.70 -14.85 6.37
CA GLU A 28 -0.44 -14.28 5.89
C GLU A 28 -0.56 -12.77 5.59
N MET A 29 -1.75 -12.31 5.21
CA MET A 29 -1.99 -10.88 4.95
C MET A 29 -1.97 -10.03 6.22
N GLN A 30 -2.49 -10.55 7.33
CA GLN A 30 -2.58 -9.81 8.59
C GLN A 30 -1.23 -9.24 9.08
N PRO A 31 -0.15 -10.03 9.22
CA PRO A 31 1.14 -9.49 9.68
C PRO A 31 1.73 -8.45 8.71
N ILE A 32 1.45 -8.57 7.42
CA ILE A 32 1.86 -7.59 6.40
C ILE A 32 1.12 -6.27 6.61
N MET A 33 -0.20 -6.32 6.84
CA MET A 33 -1.02 -5.14 7.12
C MET A 33 -0.62 -4.47 8.43
N GLU A 34 -0.33 -5.25 9.47
CA GLU A 34 0.15 -4.73 10.77
C GLU A 34 1.50 -4.02 10.62
N TRP A 35 2.44 -4.63 9.90
CA TRP A 35 3.73 -4.01 9.61
C TRP A 35 3.58 -2.72 8.80
N LEU A 36 2.71 -2.72 7.78
CA LEU A 36 2.45 -1.54 6.96
C LEU A 36 1.85 -0.41 7.79
N PHE A 37 0.86 -0.72 8.62
CA PHE A 37 0.25 0.24 9.52
C PHE A 37 1.29 0.86 10.46
N ALA A 38 2.14 0.03 11.09
CA ALA A 38 3.21 0.52 11.95
C ALA A 38 4.22 1.38 11.18
N SER A 39 4.53 1.02 9.94
CA SER A 39 5.45 1.80 9.09
C SER A 39 4.90 3.18 8.75
N LEU A 40 3.63 3.27 8.35
CA LEU A 40 2.95 4.55 8.10
C LEU A 40 2.85 5.41 9.36
N PHE A 41 2.46 4.79 10.48
CA PHE A 41 2.35 5.48 11.76
C PHE A 41 3.71 6.05 12.22
N ASN A 42 4.78 5.25 12.11
CA ASN A 42 6.14 5.68 12.47
C ASN A 42 6.67 6.78 11.54
N ALA A 43 6.23 6.80 10.28
CA ALA A 43 6.53 7.88 9.34
C ALA A 43 5.70 9.15 9.61
N GLY A 44 4.82 9.14 10.61
CA GLY A 44 3.92 10.27 10.93
C GLY A 44 2.81 10.47 9.90
N TYR A 45 2.47 9.43 9.13
CA TYR A 45 1.38 9.45 8.18
C TYR A 45 0.05 9.10 8.86
N TYR A 46 -0.96 9.96 8.65
CA TYR A 46 -2.27 9.85 9.31
C TYR A 46 -3.46 9.90 8.35
N GLY A 47 -3.20 9.83 7.04
CA GLY A 47 -4.22 9.84 6.00
C GLY A 47 -4.62 8.43 5.53
N THR A 48 -5.11 8.35 4.29
CA THR A 48 -5.45 7.10 3.60
C THR A 48 -4.28 6.61 2.76
N ALA A 49 -3.80 5.40 3.04
CA ALA A 49 -2.86 4.68 2.19
C ALA A 49 -3.58 3.56 1.44
N HIS A 50 -2.97 3.10 0.35
CA HIS A 50 -3.50 2.05 -0.50
C HIS A 50 -2.52 0.88 -0.55
N ILE A 51 -3.01 -0.36 -0.46
CA ILE A 51 -2.24 -1.58 -0.71
C ILE A 51 -2.89 -2.40 -1.81
N VAL A 52 -2.10 -2.72 -2.83
CA VAL A 52 -2.48 -3.56 -3.96
C VAL A 52 -1.81 -4.93 -3.85
N TRP A 53 -2.61 -5.98 -3.73
CA TRP A 53 -2.14 -7.36 -3.76
C TRP A 53 -2.08 -7.84 -5.22
N TYR A 54 -0.92 -7.67 -5.85
CA TYR A 54 -0.77 -7.94 -7.28
C TYR A 54 -0.34 -9.38 -7.55
N ASN A 55 -1.14 -10.07 -8.35
CA ASN A 55 -0.85 -11.41 -8.87
C ASN A 55 -0.86 -11.38 -10.40
N ASP A 56 0.29 -11.65 -11.02
CA ASP A 56 0.45 -11.66 -12.47
C ASP A 56 -0.30 -12.81 -13.16
N ALA A 57 -0.62 -13.89 -12.42
CA ALA A 57 -1.45 -14.97 -12.93
C ALA A 57 -2.94 -14.60 -13.02
N ALA A 58 -3.38 -13.56 -12.31
CA ALA A 58 -4.76 -13.08 -12.27
C ALA A 58 -4.80 -11.54 -12.25
N PRO A 59 -4.40 -10.88 -13.35
CA PRO A 59 -4.34 -9.42 -13.39
C PRO A 59 -5.75 -8.82 -13.33
N ASP A 60 -6.02 -7.99 -12.32
CA ASP A 60 -7.27 -7.23 -12.20
C ASP A 60 -7.05 -5.76 -12.63
N PRO A 61 -7.71 -5.29 -13.71
CA PRO A 61 -7.64 -3.90 -14.16
C PRO A 61 -8.07 -2.86 -13.11
N LYS A 62 -8.87 -3.26 -12.10
CA LYS A 62 -9.26 -2.36 -11.01
C LYS A 62 -8.06 -1.97 -10.13
N LEU A 63 -7.02 -2.79 -10.07
CA LEU A 63 -5.80 -2.50 -9.31
C LEU A 63 -5.04 -1.33 -9.93
N GLU A 64 -4.99 -1.25 -11.26
CA GLU A 64 -4.39 -0.11 -11.96
C GLU A 64 -5.14 1.19 -11.64
N LYS A 65 -6.47 1.12 -11.55
CA LYS A 65 -7.29 2.27 -11.13
C LYS A 65 -6.96 2.70 -9.70
N ALA A 66 -6.83 1.77 -8.76
CA ALA A 66 -6.47 2.08 -7.37
C ALA A 66 -5.11 2.80 -7.29
N VAL A 67 -4.10 2.32 -8.03
CA VAL A 67 -2.80 3.00 -8.10
C VAL A 67 -2.91 4.42 -8.65
N LYS A 68 -3.65 4.60 -9.75
CA LYS A 68 -3.86 5.93 -10.35
C LYS A 68 -4.61 6.87 -9.41
N ASP A 69 -5.56 6.36 -8.64
CA ASP A 69 -6.34 7.17 -7.70
C ASP A 69 -5.48 7.60 -6.51
N GLY A 70 -4.63 6.72 -5.96
CA GLY A 70 -3.66 7.07 -4.93
C GLY A 70 -2.66 8.13 -5.41
N VAL A 71 -2.12 7.97 -6.63
CA VAL A 71 -1.26 8.99 -7.28
C VAL A 71 -1.94 10.35 -7.38
N LYS A 72 -3.20 10.40 -7.87
CA LYS A 72 -3.93 11.67 -8.03
C LYS A 72 -4.19 12.39 -6.71
N ARG A 73 -4.26 11.64 -5.61
CA ARG A 73 -4.54 12.14 -4.27
C ARG A 73 -3.29 12.42 -3.45
N ASP A 74 -2.11 12.15 -4.01
CA ASP A 74 -0.83 12.18 -3.29
C ASP A 74 -0.85 11.27 -2.05
N GLU A 75 -1.53 10.14 -2.17
CA GLU A 75 -1.73 9.15 -1.11
C GLU A 75 -0.72 8.01 -1.25
N PRO A 76 -0.07 7.55 -0.14
CA PRO A 76 0.89 6.46 -0.18
C PRO A 76 0.28 5.21 -0.81
N THR A 77 0.89 4.77 -1.91
CA THR A 77 0.42 3.61 -2.66
C THR A 77 1.47 2.52 -2.62
N LEU A 78 1.07 1.36 -2.10
CA LEU A 78 1.93 0.20 -1.91
C LEU A 78 1.46 -0.98 -2.75
N LEU A 79 2.40 -1.82 -3.12
CA LEU A 79 2.16 -3.05 -3.85
C LEU A 79 2.79 -4.22 -3.11
N TYR A 80 1.99 -5.25 -2.83
CA TYR A 80 2.48 -6.56 -2.44
C TYR A 80 2.53 -7.50 -3.64
N ARG A 81 3.73 -7.98 -3.97
CA ARG A 81 3.94 -8.93 -5.06
C ARG A 81 3.58 -10.35 -4.61
N CYS A 82 2.44 -10.85 -5.09
CA CYS A 82 1.98 -12.20 -4.80
C CYS A 82 2.63 -13.24 -5.72
N GLY A 83 2.81 -12.89 -6.99
CA GLY A 83 3.41 -13.76 -8.01
C GLY A 83 4.85 -13.39 -8.37
N SER A 84 5.20 -13.56 -9.66
CA SER A 84 6.60 -13.40 -10.11
C SER A 84 6.90 -11.96 -10.52
N GLN A 85 5.93 -11.31 -11.14
CA GLN A 85 6.06 -9.96 -11.67
C GLN A 85 5.33 -8.92 -10.81
N VAL A 86 5.80 -7.69 -10.87
CA VAL A 86 5.09 -6.52 -10.34
C VAL A 86 4.33 -5.84 -11.47
N GLN A 87 3.21 -5.20 -11.17
CA GLN A 87 2.51 -4.40 -12.17
C GLN A 87 3.40 -3.23 -12.63
N PRO A 88 3.37 -2.84 -13.91
CA PRO A 88 4.07 -1.63 -14.35
C PRO A 88 3.57 -0.39 -13.59
N PRO A 89 4.46 0.46 -13.09
CA PRO A 89 4.06 1.72 -12.44
C PRO A 89 3.52 2.72 -13.48
N PRO A 90 2.68 3.69 -13.07
CA PRO A 90 2.28 4.79 -13.93
C PRO A 90 3.48 5.62 -14.45
N ASN A 91 3.30 6.31 -15.58
CA ASN A 91 4.33 7.19 -16.14
C ASN A 91 4.77 8.26 -15.13
N GLY A 92 6.08 8.47 -15.01
CA GLY A 92 6.66 9.39 -14.01
C GLY A 92 6.84 8.77 -12.63
N TYR A 93 6.47 7.49 -12.42
CA TYR A 93 6.61 6.80 -11.14
C TYR A 93 7.43 5.52 -11.28
N TYR A 94 7.97 5.05 -10.16
CA TYR A 94 8.65 3.78 -10.05
C TYR A 94 8.27 3.05 -8.76
N TRP A 95 8.44 1.73 -8.76
CA TRP A 95 8.27 0.91 -7.56
C TRP A 95 9.61 0.81 -6.82
N ARG A 96 9.68 1.41 -5.64
CA ARG A 96 10.80 1.22 -4.72
C ARG A 96 10.51 0.03 -3.82
N LEU A 97 11.45 -0.92 -3.75
CA LEU A 97 11.36 -2.02 -2.80
C LEU A 97 11.52 -1.51 -1.36
N MET A 98 10.59 -1.85 -0.48
CA MET A 98 10.71 -1.64 0.97
C MET A 98 11.52 -2.80 1.56
N ALA A 99 12.85 -2.65 1.56
CA ALA A 99 13.79 -3.66 2.03
C ALA A 99 13.70 -3.91 3.56
N GLU A 100 12.99 -3.05 4.28
CA GLU A 100 12.72 -3.16 5.70
C GLU A 100 11.76 -4.31 6.02
N HIS A 101 10.94 -4.75 5.06
CA HIS A 101 10.05 -5.90 5.25
C HIS A 101 10.75 -7.21 4.82
N PRO A 102 10.76 -8.26 5.67
CA PRO A 102 11.52 -9.49 5.42
C PRO A 102 11.06 -10.28 4.19
N SER A 103 9.84 -10.04 3.68
CA SER A 103 9.35 -10.76 2.50
C SER A 103 10.02 -10.35 1.19
N ASN A 104 10.66 -9.17 1.12
CA ASN A 104 11.14 -8.58 -0.14
C ASN A 104 10.09 -8.57 -1.26
N ARG A 105 8.82 -8.36 -0.87
CA ARG A 105 7.66 -8.34 -1.78
C ARG A 105 6.83 -7.07 -1.68
N ILE A 106 7.18 -6.16 -0.76
CA ILE A 106 6.48 -4.89 -0.57
C ILE A 106 7.22 -3.80 -1.34
N TYR A 107 6.49 -3.10 -2.19
CA TYR A 107 6.98 -1.96 -2.95
C TYR A 107 6.15 -0.74 -2.60
N GLN A 108 6.79 0.42 -2.52
CA GLN A 108 6.15 1.72 -2.41
C GLN A 108 6.26 2.43 -3.75
N LEU A 109 5.19 3.09 -4.18
CA LEU A 109 5.20 3.93 -5.36
C LEU A 109 5.88 5.26 -5.03
N GLU A 110 6.90 5.64 -5.80
CA GLU A 110 7.58 6.92 -5.68
C GLU A 110 7.65 7.63 -7.03
N VAL A 111 7.73 8.96 -6.99
CA VAL A 111 7.91 9.80 -8.18
C VAL A 111 9.35 9.63 -8.67
N LYS A 112 9.54 9.46 -9.98
CA LYS A 112 10.88 9.56 -10.57
C LYS A 112 11.30 11.01 -10.49
N GLU A 113 12.37 11.30 -9.75
CA GLU A 113 13.00 12.62 -9.82
C GLU A 113 13.46 12.84 -11.27
N GLU A 114 12.89 13.83 -11.94
CA GLU A 114 13.44 14.34 -13.20
C GLU A 114 14.59 15.30 -12.82
N ASP A 115 15.83 14.93 -13.18
CA ASP A 115 17.04 15.76 -13.03
C ASP A 115 16.90 17.15 -13.72
#